data_AF-A0A3A4R5L9-F1
#
_entry.id   AF-A0A3A4R5L9-F1
#
_cell.length_a   1.000
_cell.length_b   1.000
_cell.length_c   1.000
_cell.angle_alpha   90.00
_cell.angle_beta   90.00
_cell.angle_gamma   90.00
#
_symmetry.space_group_name_H-M   'P 1'
#
loop_
_entity.id
_entity.type
_entity.pdbx_description
1 polymer ?
#
loop_
_entity_poly.entity_id
_entity_poly.type
_entity_poly.pdbx_seq_one_letter_code
_entity_poly.pdbx_strand_id
1 'polypeptide(L)'
;MKNLTKYFAIVFFVTFSMIFAQSKDFTNEPGYVDFGDLSKFETGEGVTEVYLEENLLKMVSKITNESEPDVTELLKGLKLIKVNSFEVSDNNESALLKRMEDIDKKLNGKSWQRIVKRKAKDETAYVYVRTGNSDKFTGLVVLAFDKPGEAAFVNIVGDINLETIGKLTNRFDIPALGKVNETDETKTDKK
;
A
#
# COMPACT_ATOMS: atom_id res chain seq x y z
N MET A 1 -16.92 -2.73 61.21
CA MET A 1 -16.84 -2.10 59.87
C MET A 1 -15.59 -2.57 59.12
N LYS A 2 -15.44 -3.89 58.88
CA LYS A 2 -14.20 -4.50 58.33
C LYS A 2 -14.37 -5.11 56.92
N ASN A 3 -15.53 -4.91 56.29
CA ASN A 3 -15.87 -5.57 55.03
C ASN A 3 -16.09 -4.58 53.86
N LEU A 4 -15.92 -3.26 54.07
CA LEU A 4 -16.15 -2.24 53.05
C LEU A 4 -14.90 -1.92 52.21
N THR A 5 -13.71 -2.22 52.72
CA THR A 5 -12.42 -2.00 52.03
C THR A 5 -12.08 -3.08 50.98
N LYS A 6 -12.76 -4.23 50.97
CA LYS A 6 -12.48 -5.31 50.00
C LYS A 6 -13.12 -5.10 48.62
N TYR A 7 -14.21 -4.33 48.54
CA TYR A 7 -14.88 -4.06 47.27
C TYR A 7 -14.30 -2.86 46.51
N PHE A 8 -13.52 -1.99 47.18
CA PHE A 8 -12.85 -0.87 46.53
C PHE A 8 -11.73 -1.31 45.58
N ALA A 9 -11.10 -2.48 45.84
CA ALA A 9 -10.07 -3.04 44.97
C ALA A 9 -10.63 -3.72 43.70
N ILE A 10 -11.89 -4.16 43.72
CA ILE A 10 -12.52 -4.86 42.58
C ILE A 10 -13.15 -3.86 41.59
N VAL A 11 -13.67 -2.73 42.08
CA VAL A 11 -14.23 -1.68 41.21
C VAL A 11 -13.13 -0.87 40.50
N PHE A 12 -11.91 -0.79 41.06
CA PHE A 12 -10.78 -0.14 40.40
C PHE A 12 -10.15 -0.98 39.27
N PHE A 13 -10.43 -2.29 39.20
CA PHE A 13 -9.85 -3.18 38.20
C PHE A 13 -10.70 -3.33 36.93
N VAL A 14 -11.99 -2.97 36.98
CA VAL A 14 -12.91 -3.04 35.83
C VAL A 14 -12.95 -1.73 35.01
N THR A 15 -12.54 -0.60 35.60
CA THR A 15 -12.46 0.68 34.86
C THR A 15 -11.16 0.86 34.08
N PHE A 16 -10.13 0.03 34.33
CA PHE A 16 -8.86 0.10 33.58
C PHE A 16 -8.87 -0.72 32.28
N SER A 17 -9.92 -1.51 32.03
CA SER A 17 -10.01 -2.41 30.86
C SER A 17 -10.43 -1.73 29.56
N MET A 18 -10.69 -0.42 29.55
CA MET A 18 -11.17 0.30 28.35
C MET A 18 -10.09 1.07 27.58
N ILE A 19 -8.81 0.93 27.94
CA ILE A 19 -7.72 1.55 27.18
C ILE A 19 -7.02 0.44 26.39
N PHE A 20 -6.82 0.69 25.11
CA PHE A 20 -6.08 -0.11 24.11
C PHE A 20 -6.87 -1.07 23.23
N ALA A 21 -7.90 -0.53 22.56
CA ALA A 21 -8.11 -0.83 21.14
C ALA A 21 -8.18 0.50 20.35
N GLN A 22 -7.15 1.35 20.49
CA GLN A 22 -7.01 2.49 19.59
C GLN A 22 -6.41 1.96 18.28
N SER A 23 -7.26 1.78 17.25
CA SER A 23 -6.80 1.64 15.88
C SER A 23 -5.96 2.88 15.56
N LYS A 24 -4.73 2.67 15.08
CA LYS A 24 -3.84 3.78 14.74
C LYS A 24 -4.44 4.52 13.54
N ASP A 25 -4.65 5.82 13.67
CA ASP A 25 -5.14 6.64 12.57
C ASP A 25 -3.99 6.92 11.59
N PHE A 26 -4.01 6.24 10.44
CA PHE A 26 -3.02 6.39 9.39
C PHE A 26 -3.29 7.60 8.48
N THR A 27 -4.42 8.30 8.60
CA THR A 27 -4.79 9.40 7.70
C THR A 27 -3.81 10.58 7.74
N ASN A 28 -3.05 10.72 8.82
CA ASN A 28 -2.02 11.74 9.00
C ASN A 28 -0.63 11.31 8.50
N GLU A 29 -0.46 10.07 8.09
CA GLU A 29 0.83 9.60 7.57
C GLU A 29 1.09 10.21 6.18
N PRO A 30 2.33 10.67 5.87
CA PRO A 30 2.61 11.30 4.58
C PRO A 30 2.25 10.41 3.39
N GLY A 31 2.53 9.11 3.45
CA GLY A 31 2.23 8.20 2.34
C GLY A 31 0.75 7.81 2.19
N TYR A 32 -0.12 8.21 3.11
CA TYR A 32 -1.53 7.82 3.07
C TYR A 32 -2.29 8.51 1.94
N VAL A 33 -3.13 7.75 1.25
CA VAL A 33 -4.03 8.25 0.20
C VAL A 33 -5.43 7.72 0.42
N ASP A 34 -6.38 8.64 0.49
CA ASP A 34 -7.80 8.31 0.46
C ASP A 34 -8.28 8.12 -0.99
N PHE A 35 -8.55 6.86 -1.34
CA PHE A 35 -9.17 6.49 -2.62
C PHE A 35 -10.66 6.86 -2.69
N GLY A 36 -11.24 7.39 -1.61
CA GLY A 36 -12.65 7.69 -1.45
C GLY A 36 -13.50 6.43 -1.35
N ASP A 37 -14.81 6.59 -1.48
CA ASP A 37 -15.75 5.47 -1.39
C ASP A 37 -15.62 4.49 -2.58
N LEU A 38 -15.10 3.30 -2.29
CA LEU A 38 -14.98 2.18 -3.22
C LEU A 38 -16.10 1.14 -3.05
N SER A 39 -16.96 1.28 -2.04
CA SER A 39 -18.00 0.28 -1.70
C SER A 39 -19.01 0.05 -2.84
N LYS A 40 -19.24 1.09 -3.65
CA LYS A 40 -20.06 1.02 -4.86
C LYS A 40 -19.54 0.04 -5.93
N PHE A 41 -18.33 -0.47 -5.80
CA PHE A 41 -17.73 -1.47 -6.69
C PHE A 41 -17.77 -2.88 -6.09
N GLU A 42 -18.16 -3.03 -4.82
CA GLU A 42 -18.20 -4.31 -4.10
C GLU A 42 -19.34 -5.23 -4.57
N THR A 43 -20.29 -4.71 -5.36
CA THR A 43 -21.40 -5.50 -5.90
C THR A 43 -21.01 -6.29 -7.17
N GLY A 44 -19.74 -6.25 -7.58
CA GLY A 44 -19.20 -7.05 -8.68
C GLY A 44 -19.01 -8.53 -8.33
N GLU A 45 -18.69 -9.35 -9.33
CA GLU A 45 -18.54 -10.81 -9.20
C GLU A 45 -17.26 -11.23 -8.44
N GLY A 46 -16.24 -10.36 -8.41
CA GLY A 46 -14.99 -10.55 -7.68
C GLY A 46 -14.51 -9.29 -6.99
N VAL A 47 -14.29 -9.37 -5.67
CA VAL A 47 -13.79 -8.28 -4.83
C VAL A 47 -12.71 -8.82 -3.89
N THR A 48 -11.56 -8.17 -3.85
CA THR A 48 -10.51 -8.45 -2.88
C THR A 48 -10.17 -7.20 -2.09
N GLU A 49 -10.18 -7.31 -0.76
CA GLU A 49 -9.68 -6.28 0.13
C GLU A 49 -8.58 -6.83 1.02
N VAL A 50 -7.45 -6.12 1.04
CA VAL A 50 -6.34 -6.38 1.95
C VAL A 50 -6.06 -5.09 2.71
N TYR A 51 -6.17 -5.15 4.03
CA TYR A 51 -5.87 -4.03 4.92
C TYR A 51 -4.97 -4.51 6.04
N LEU A 52 -3.66 -4.25 5.91
CA LEU A 52 -2.64 -4.70 6.85
C LEU A 52 -2.04 -3.49 7.55
N GLU A 53 -2.32 -3.37 8.84
CA GLU A 53 -1.73 -2.36 9.71
C GLU A 53 -0.37 -2.83 10.28
N GLU A 54 0.39 -1.88 10.82
CA GLU A 54 1.75 -2.06 11.33
C GLU A 54 1.94 -3.27 12.26
N ASN A 55 0.99 -3.54 13.15
CA ASN A 55 1.00 -4.70 14.05
C ASN A 55 0.90 -6.04 13.30
N LEU A 56 0.01 -6.12 12.31
CA LEU A 56 -0.15 -7.32 11.48
C LEU A 56 1.02 -7.51 10.53
N LEU A 57 1.54 -6.42 9.94
CA LEU A 57 2.76 -6.44 9.14
C LEU A 57 3.96 -6.95 9.96
N LYS A 58 4.10 -6.50 11.22
CA LYS A 58 5.10 -7.03 12.16
C LYS A 58 4.89 -8.50 12.48
N MET A 59 3.65 -8.99 12.55
CA MET A 59 3.38 -10.41 12.72
C MET A 59 3.79 -11.22 11.48
N VAL A 60 3.39 -10.78 10.28
CA VAL A 60 3.72 -11.44 9.00
C VAL A 60 5.24 -11.47 8.78
N SER A 61 5.94 -10.38 9.07
CA SER A 61 7.42 -10.31 8.97
C SER A 61 8.12 -11.30 9.92
N LYS A 62 7.54 -11.67 11.06
CA LYS A 62 8.11 -12.69 11.94
C LYS A 62 7.92 -14.10 11.39
N ILE A 63 6.78 -14.35 10.73
CA ILE A 63 6.47 -15.65 10.11
C ILE A 63 7.38 -15.89 8.90
N THR A 64 7.65 -14.85 8.13
CA THR A 64 8.43 -14.91 6.87
C THR A 64 9.94 -14.76 7.08
N ASN A 65 10.42 -14.53 8.31
CA ASN A 65 11.80 -14.15 8.62
C ASN A 65 12.86 -15.16 8.15
N GLU A 66 12.57 -16.46 8.22
CA GLU A 66 13.53 -17.50 7.84
C GLU A 66 13.46 -17.88 6.36
N SER A 67 12.26 -17.86 5.78
CA SER A 67 12.06 -18.25 4.37
C SER A 67 12.31 -17.12 3.39
N GLU A 68 12.04 -15.87 3.79
CA GLU A 68 12.01 -14.70 2.91
C GLU A 68 12.59 -13.46 3.61
N PRO A 69 13.93 -13.39 3.79
CA PRO A 69 14.57 -12.31 4.54
C PRO A 69 14.38 -10.93 3.89
N ASP A 70 14.39 -10.85 2.56
CA ASP A 70 14.22 -9.59 1.84
C ASP A 70 12.78 -9.05 1.94
N VAL A 71 11.77 -9.93 1.92
CA VAL A 71 10.37 -9.56 2.14
C VAL A 71 10.20 -9.08 3.59
N THR A 72 10.81 -9.80 4.52
CA THR A 72 10.82 -9.44 5.94
C THR A 72 11.41 -8.05 6.20
N GLU A 73 12.52 -7.72 5.55
CA GLU A 73 13.14 -6.39 5.64
C GLU A 73 12.21 -5.30 5.12
N LEU A 74 11.56 -5.52 3.97
CA LEU A 74 10.59 -4.58 3.42
C LEU A 74 9.44 -4.36 4.41
N LEU A 75 8.81 -5.43 4.89
CA LEU A 75 7.63 -5.37 5.78
C LEU A 75 7.90 -4.63 7.09
N LYS A 76 9.12 -4.72 7.64
CA LYS A 76 9.51 -4.04 8.90
C LYS A 76 9.44 -2.51 8.82
N GLY A 77 9.64 -1.93 7.63
CA GLY A 77 9.54 -0.49 7.40
C GLY A 77 8.12 0.00 7.15
N LEU A 78 7.18 -0.89 6.87
CA LEU A 78 5.82 -0.54 6.48
C LEU A 78 4.92 -0.28 7.70
N LYS A 79 4.03 0.70 7.53
CA LYS A 79 3.00 1.09 8.49
C LYS A 79 1.61 0.64 8.06
N LEU A 80 1.33 0.67 6.75
CA LEU A 80 0.05 0.29 6.17
C LEU A 80 0.24 -0.31 4.78
N ILE A 81 -0.48 -1.38 4.48
CA ILE A 81 -0.77 -1.84 3.12
C ILE A 81 -2.28 -1.88 2.96
N LYS A 82 -2.80 -1.12 1.98
CA LYS A 82 -4.19 -1.15 1.55
C LYS A 82 -4.26 -1.59 0.10
N VAL A 83 -5.02 -2.63 -0.19
CA VAL A 83 -5.34 -3.12 -1.54
C VAL A 83 -6.83 -3.28 -1.64
N ASN A 84 -7.42 -2.70 -2.69
CA ASN A 84 -8.77 -3.02 -3.13
C ASN A 84 -8.70 -3.40 -4.60
N SER A 85 -9.13 -4.62 -4.95
CA SER A 85 -9.30 -5.01 -6.36
C SER A 85 -10.73 -5.42 -6.66
N PHE A 86 -11.15 -5.13 -7.89
CA PHE A 86 -12.50 -5.35 -8.38
C PHE A 86 -12.43 -5.95 -9.77
N GLU A 87 -13.19 -7.01 -10.02
CA GLU A 87 -13.35 -7.57 -11.36
C GLU A 87 -13.99 -6.54 -12.30
N VAL A 88 -13.42 -6.38 -13.49
CA VAL A 88 -13.86 -5.41 -14.49
C VAL A 88 -14.97 -6.02 -15.35
N SER A 89 -16.10 -5.32 -15.42
CA SER A 89 -17.23 -5.63 -16.28
C SER A 89 -17.70 -4.38 -17.01
N ASP A 90 -18.53 -4.57 -18.05
CA ASP A 90 -19.13 -3.44 -18.79
C ASP A 90 -19.93 -2.50 -17.88
N ASN A 91 -20.47 -3.01 -16.77
CA ASN A 91 -21.31 -2.24 -15.84
C ASN A 91 -20.50 -1.32 -14.91
N ASN A 92 -19.24 -1.64 -14.61
CA ASN A 92 -18.42 -0.90 -13.65
C ASN A 92 -17.19 -0.21 -14.27
N GLU A 93 -16.79 -0.58 -15.49
CA GLU A 93 -15.61 -0.07 -16.20
C GLU A 93 -15.51 1.46 -16.17
N SER A 94 -16.55 2.16 -16.65
CA SER A 94 -16.53 3.63 -16.74
C SER A 94 -16.38 4.29 -15.36
N ALA A 95 -16.99 3.70 -14.33
CA ALA A 95 -16.93 4.23 -12.98
C ALA A 95 -15.57 3.96 -12.30
N LEU A 96 -14.94 2.82 -12.58
CA LEU A 96 -13.58 2.48 -12.13
C LEU A 96 -12.54 3.40 -12.77
N LEU A 97 -12.57 3.54 -14.11
CA LEU A 97 -11.67 4.45 -14.83
C LEU A 97 -11.82 5.89 -14.34
N LYS A 98 -13.06 6.37 -14.16
CA LYS A 98 -13.30 7.70 -13.58
C LYS A 98 -12.70 7.84 -12.18
N ARG A 99 -12.82 6.81 -11.33
CA ARG A 99 -12.23 6.84 -9.98
C ARG A 99 -10.71 6.93 -10.04
N MET A 100 -10.06 6.18 -10.92
CA MET A 100 -8.62 6.27 -11.12
C MET A 100 -8.19 7.66 -11.60
N GLU A 101 -8.93 8.26 -12.54
CA GLU A 101 -8.64 9.62 -13.02
C GLU A 101 -8.82 10.69 -11.93
N ASP A 102 -9.84 10.53 -11.08
CA ASP A 102 -10.06 11.42 -9.93
C ASP A 102 -8.89 11.31 -8.92
N ILE A 103 -8.33 10.12 -8.71
CA ILE A 103 -7.13 9.92 -7.86
C ILE A 103 -5.86 10.45 -8.55
N ASP A 104 -5.65 10.20 -9.86
CA ASP A 104 -4.51 10.73 -10.63
C ASP A 104 -4.44 12.27 -10.52
N LYS A 105 -5.58 12.95 -10.65
CA LYS A 105 -5.66 14.41 -10.49
C LYS A 105 -5.28 14.86 -9.09
N LYS A 106 -5.70 14.14 -8.04
CA LYS A 106 -5.35 14.45 -6.64
C LYS A 106 -3.85 14.27 -6.37
N LEU A 107 -3.24 13.24 -6.96
CA LEU A 107 -1.83 12.92 -6.75
C LEU A 107 -0.87 13.72 -7.65
N ASN A 108 -1.33 14.21 -8.81
CA ASN A 108 -0.55 15.14 -9.63
C ASN A 108 -0.44 16.52 -8.92
N GLY A 109 0.52 16.67 -8.00
CA GLY A 109 0.75 17.87 -7.19
C GLY A 109 1.97 17.76 -6.28
N LYS A 110 2.35 18.86 -5.61
CA LYS A 110 3.59 18.93 -4.81
C LYS A 110 3.56 17.99 -3.60
N SER A 111 4.10 16.78 -3.77
CA SER A 111 4.70 15.85 -2.79
C SER A 111 4.73 14.43 -3.38
N TRP A 112 3.88 14.13 -4.36
CA TRP A 112 3.84 12.86 -5.06
C TRP A 112 4.46 13.01 -6.46
N GLN A 113 5.25 12.02 -6.85
CA GLN A 113 5.88 11.94 -8.17
C GLN A 113 5.34 10.72 -8.90
N ARG A 114 4.80 10.93 -10.10
CA ARG A 114 4.39 9.83 -10.96
C ARG A 114 5.62 9.27 -11.68
N ILE A 115 5.92 7.99 -11.43
CA ILE A 115 7.07 7.29 -12.03
C ILE A 115 6.66 6.34 -13.16
N VAL A 116 5.40 5.89 -13.18
CA VAL A 116 4.84 5.09 -14.28
C VAL A 116 3.52 5.69 -14.73
N LYS A 117 3.37 5.81 -16.06
CA LYS A 117 2.11 6.14 -16.71
C LYS A 117 1.93 5.29 -17.96
N ARG A 118 0.93 4.41 -17.95
CA ARG A 118 0.45 3.66 -19.11
C ARG A 118 -1.03 3.93 -19.29
N LYS A 119 -1.43 4.25 -20.52
CA LYS A 119 -2.83 4.41 -20.91
C LYS A 119 -2.99 3.84 -22.31
N ALA A 120 -3.67 2.70 -22.40
CA ALA A 120 -4.08 2.03 -23.62
C ALA A 120 -5.60 1.91 -23.62
N LYS A 121 -6.16 1.28 -24.66
CA LYS A 121 -7.61 1.13 -24.82
C LYS A 121 -8.23 0.33 -23.66
N ASP A 122 -7.62 -0.80 -23.34
CA ASP A 122 -8.15 -1.78 -22.38
C ASP A 122 -7.26 -1.92 -21.13
N GLU A 123 -6.22 -1.09 -21.02
CA GLU A 123 -5.24 -1.16 -19.92
C GLU A 123 -4.85 0.26 -19.47
N THR A 124 -4.87 0.51 -18.17
CA THR A 124 -4.37 1.77 -17.57
C THR A 124 -3.56 1.45 -16.31
N ALA A 125 -2.36 2.01 -16.20
CA ALA A 125 -1.53 1.85 -15.01
C ALA A 125 -0.84 3.16 -14.62
N TYR A 126 -0.97 3.54 -13.35
CA TYR A 126 -0.26 4.66 -12.75
C TYR A 126 0.47 4.21 -11.49
N VAL A 127 1.73 4.62 -11.35
CA VAL A 127 2.51 4.40 -10.13
C VAL A 127 3.04 5.73 -9.64
N TYR A 128 2.78 6.04 -8.37
CA TYR A 128 3.26 7.23 -7.69
C TYR A 128 4.09 6.85 -6.48
N VAL A 129 5.12 7.66 -6.24
CA VAL A 129 5.93 7.59 -5.03
C VAL A 129 5.90 8.92 -4.32
N ARG A 130 5.95 8.89 -2.99
CA ARG A 130 6.11 10.08 -2.15
C ARG A 130 7.45 10.03 -1.45
N THR A 131 8.29 11.03 -1.68
CA THR A 131 9.59 11.14 -1.00
C THR A 131 9.41 11.80 0.36
N GLY A 132 10.09 11.27 1.38
CA GLY A 132 10.17 11.88 2.71
C GLY A 132 11.25 12.95 2.81
N ASN A 133 11.57 13.34 4.06
CA ASN A 133 12.71 14.22 4.35
C ASN A 133 14.07 13.49 4.31
N SER A 134 14.05 12.17 4.13
CA SER A 134 15.22 11.31 3.91
C SER A 134 15.21 10.80 2.46
N ASP A 135 16.28 10.15 2.02
CA ASP A 135 16.34 9.45 0.72
C ASP A 135 15.39 8.22 0.64
N LYS A 136 14.46 8.07 1.60
CA LYS A 136 13.46 7.02 1.63
C LYS A 136 12.12 7.53 1.13
N PHE A 137 11.36 6.63 0.52
CA PHE A 137 9.99 6.89 0.14
C PHE A 137 9.08 6.65 1.34
N THR A 138 8.12 7.55 1.54
CA THR A 138 7.13 7.49 2.62
C THR A 138 5.81 6.89 2.17
N GLY A 139 5.61 6.77 0.85
CA GLY A 139 4.40 6.19 0.27
C GLY A 139 4.58 5.72 -1.17
N LEU A 140 3.81 4.70 -1.53
CA LEU A 140 3.65 4.16 -2.88
C LEU A 140 2.16 4.02 -3.17
N VAL A 141 1.74 4.41 -4.36
CA VAL A 141 0.40 4.19 -4.88
C VAL A 141 0.48 3.50 -6.23
N VAL A 142 -0.28 2.42 -6.40
CA VAL A 142 -0.50 1.77 -7.69
C VAL A 142 -1.98 1.82 -8.01
N LEU A 143 -2.30 2.33 -9.19
CA LEU A 143 -3.63 2.28 -9.79
C LEU A 143 -3.49 1.46 -11.07
N ALA A 144 -4.14 0.32 -11.14
CA ALA A 144 -4.14 -0.55 -12.31
C ALA A 144 -5.58 -0.84 -12.75
N PHE A 145 -5.76 -0.98 -14.06
CA PHE A 145 -6.99 -1.39 -14.70
C PHE A 145 -6.62 -2.20 -15.92
N ASP A 146 -7.22 -3.37 -16.07
CA ASP A 146 -7.07 -4.24 -17.22
C ASP A 146 -8.42 -4.87 -17.59
N LYS A 147 -8.73 -4.95 -18.89
CA LYS A 147 -9.96 -5.53 -19.42
C LYS A 147 -9.65 -6.54 -20.54
N PRO A 148 -10.08 -7.82 -20.41
CA PRO A 148 -10.73 -8.42 -19.24
C PRO A 148 -9.73 -8.58 -18.09
N GLY A 149 -10.18 -8.42 -16.84
CA GLY A 149 -9.29 -8.51 -15.68
C GLY A 149 -9.83 -7.77 -14.48
N GLU A 150 -8.91 -7.14 -13.74
CA GLU A 150 -9.21 -6.43 -12.50
C GLU A 150 -8.79 -4.95 -12.56
N ALA A 151 -9.47 -4.14 -11.77
CA ALA A 151 -9.02 -2.82 -11.38
C ALA A 151 -8.49 -2.88 -9.94
N ALA A 152 -7.25 -2.47 -9.72
CA ALA A 152 -6.59 -2.51 -8.43
C ALA A 152 -6.17 -1.11 -7.95
N PHE A 153 -6.43 -0.85 -6.67
CA PHE A 153 -6.08 0.37 -5.95
C PHE A 153 -5.20 -0.02 -4.76
N VAL A 154 -3.91 0.30 -4.84
CA VAL A 154 -2.92 -0.07 -3.82
C VAL A 154 -2.33 1.18 -3.20
N ASN A 155 -2.31 1.26 -1.87
CA ASN A 155 -1.56 2.26 -1.12
C ASN A 155 -0.67 1.57 -0.07
N ILE A 156 0.63 1.79 -0.18
CA ILE A 156 1.62 1.35 0.80
C ILE A 156 2.18 2.59 1.49
N VAL A 157 2.21 2.58 2.81
CA VAL A 157 2.65 3.69 3.67
C VAL A 157 3.73 3.19 4.61
N GLY A 158 4.80 3.97 4.78
CA GLY A 158 5.91 3.66 5.69
C GLY A 158 7.25 4.00 5.08
N ASP A 159 8.32 3.53 5.71
CA ASP A 159 9.69 3.72 5.23
C ASP A 159 10.02 2.66 4.17
N ILE A 160 9.80 3.02 2.90
CA ILE A 160 9.94 2.12 1.77
C ILE A 160 11.36 2.24 1.19
N ASN A 161 12.10 1.14 1.23
CA ASN A 161 13.39 1.01 0.54
C ASN A 161 13.16 0.51 -0.90
N LEU A 162 13.35 1.38 -1.89
CA LEU A 162 13.20 1.00 -3.31
C LEU A 162 14.24 -0.03 -3.77
N GLU A 163 15.44 -0.05 -3.19
CA GLU A 163 16.43 -1.07 -3.53
C GLU A 163 15.92 -2.47 -3.19
N THR A 164 15.23 -2.61 -2.05
CA THR A 164 14.59 -3.86 -1.64
C THR A 164 13.43 -4.20 -2.59
N ILE A 165 12.65 -3.22 -3.07
CA ILE A 165 11.61 -3.44 -4.08
C ILE A 165 12.20 -3.92 -5.41
N GLY A 166 13.29 -3.31 -5.90
CA GLY A 166 13.96 -3.73 -7.13
C GLY A 166 14.53 -5.15 -7.06
N LYS A 167 14.95 -5.61 -5.88
CA LYS A 167 15.33 -7.01 -5.66
C LYS A 167 14.12 -7.95 -5.72
N LEU A 168 12.95 -7.49 -5.29
CA LEU A 168 11.70 -8.25 -5.28
C LEU A 168 11.05 -8.33 -6.67
N THR A 169 11.24 -7.36 -7.55
CA THR A 169 10.69 -7.38 -8.93
C THR A 169 11.31 -8.47 -9.82
N ASN A 170 12.45 -9.04 -9.45
CA ASN A 170 13.01 -10.20 -10.12
C ASN A 170 12.44 -11.53 -9.59
N ARG A 171 11.78 -11.49 -8.42
CA ARG A 171 11.15 -12.66 -7.78
C ARG A 171 9.64 -12.71 -7.98
N PHE A 172 9.00 -11.56 -8.08
CA PHE A 172 7.62 -11.42 -8.53
C PHE A 172 7.68 -10.94 -9.97
N ASP A 173 7.09 -11.68 -10.92
CA ASP A 173 7.01 -11.31 -12.35
C ASP A 173 6.22 -9.99 -12.54
N ILE A 174 6.81 -8.86 -12.15
CA ILE A 174 6.24 -7.52 -12.24
C ILE A 174 6.92 -6.84 -13.45
N PRO A 175 6.28 -6.81 -14.64
CA PRO A 175 6.95 -6.48 -15.91
C PRO A 175 7.41 -5.02 -16.06
N ALA A 176 7.15 -4.16 -15.07
CA ALA A 176 7.23 -2.70 -15.22
C ALA A 176 8.50 -2.05 -14.66
N LEU A 177 9.32 -2.73 -13.85
CA LEU A 177 10.44 -2.08 -13.13
C LEU A 177 11.84 -2.58 -13.51
N GLY A 178 11.97 -3.69 -14.26
CA GLY A 178 13.26 -4.27 -14.64
C GLY A 178 14.09 -3.47 -15.67
N LYS A 179 13.57 -2.36 -16.21
CA LYS A 179 14.22 -1.60 -17.31
C LYS A 179 14.95 -0.33 -16.89
N VAL A 180 15.10 -0.06 -15.59
CA VAL A 180 15.74 1.19 -15.12
C VAL A 180 17.28 1.08 -15.01
N ASN A 181 17.86 -0.12 -15.11
CA ASN A 181 19.30 -0.33 -14.93
C ASN A 181 20.12 -0.58 -16.21
N GLU A 182 19.53 -0.46 -17.40
CA GLU A 182 20.31 -0.39 -18.65
C GLU A 182 20.59 1.08 -18.98
N THR A 183 21.43 1.72 -18.14
CA THR A 183 22.11 2.95 -18.56
C THR A 183 23.43 2.55 -19.17
N ASP A 184 23.67 3.05 -20.39
CA ASP A 184 24.85 2.88 -21.23
C ASP A 184 26.19 2.92 -20.47
N GLU A 185 26.71 1.75 -20.10
CA GLU A 185 28.14 1.54 -19.89
C GLU A 185 28.66 0.60 -20.97
N THR A 186 29.12 1.18 -22.09
CA THR A 186 30.41 0.86 -22.76
C THR A 186 30.37 1.31 -24.22
N LYS A 187 30.93 2.50 -24.51
CA LYS A 187 31.84 2.71 -25.65
C LYS A 187 32.81 3.86 -25.37
N THR A 188 33.72 3.62 -24.42
CA THR A 188 35.03 4.28 -24.41
C THR A 188 36.08 3.18 -24.40
N ASP A 189 36.62 2.88 -25.59
CA ASP A 189 38.05 2.75 -25.89
C ASP A 189 38.38 1.73 -26.99
N LYS A 190 39.08 2.26 -28.00
CA LYS A 190 40.21 1.67 -28.73
C LYS A 190 39.96 0.42 -29.59
N LYS A 191 39.91 0.63 -30.91
CA LYS A 191 41.05 0.36 -31.79
C LYS A 191 40.94 1.13 -33.11
#